data_AF-A0A8C1BSX8-F1
#
_entry.id   AF-A0A8C1BSX8-F1
#
_cell.length_a   1.000
_cell.length_b   1.000
_cell.length_c   1.000
_cell.angle_alpha   90.00
_cell.angle_beta   90.00
_cell.angle_gamma   90.00
#
_symmetry.space_group_name_H-M   'P 1'
#
loop_
_entity.id
_entity.type
_entity.pdbx_description
1 polymer ?
#
loop_
_entity_poly.entity_id
_entity_poly.type
_entity_poly.pdbx_seq_one_letter_code
_entity_poly.pdbx_strand_id
1 'polypeptide(L)'
;MEGGKPTLPLVYQAVQALYHDPDPAGKERASVWLGELQRSMYAWEISDQLLQLKQDVESCYFAAQTMKMKIQTSFYELPPETHTSLRDSLLSHIQNLKELSPIIVTQLALAIADLALQMASWKGCVHTLIEKYSNDVSSMPFLIEILTVLPEEVHSRSLRIGANRRTEIIEDLAYYSTTVVTLLVTCAEKSGHDEKMLIKVFRCLGSWFNLGVLDNNFMASNQLLMILFQVLQRDETSTNLHEAASDCVCSALYGIENVAIHMPLAMQLFQGVLSLETAYHMAVAREDLDKVLNYCRIFTELSETFLEMTVRTPGQGMGDLRTLELLLICAGHPQYEVVEISFNFWYRLGENLYKMNDPALHRVFKPYIQRLLHSLARHCQLDPDHEGVPEDTDDFGEFRMRVSDLVKDVIFLVGSMECFSQYMTCSSPKRLVNI
;
A
#
# COMPACT_ATOMS: atom_id res chain seq x y z
N MET A 1 14.49 -37.91 15.24
CA MET A 1 15.39 -38.46 14.20
C MET A 1 16.80 -38.43 14.75
N GLU A 2 17.57 -39.51 14.60
CA GLU A 2 18.97 -39.58 15.05
C GLU A 2 19.77 -38.41 14.45
N GLY A 3 20.50 -37.69 15.30
CA GLY A 3 21.00 -36.32 15.10
C GLY A 3 22.16 -36.15 14.12
N GLY A 4 21.98 -36.56 12.87
CA GLY A 4 22.89 -36.24 11.76
C GLY A 4 22.46 -34.99 11.00
N LYS A 5 23.43 -34.24 10.48
CA LYS A 5 23.17 -33.13 9.54
C LYS A 5 22.46 -33.67 8.29
N PRO A 6 21.34 -33.08 7.84
CA PRO A 6 20.65 -33.51 6.64
C PRO A 6 21.52 -33.29 5.40
N THR A 7 21.43 -34.20 4.43
CA THR A 7 22.20 -34.11 3.17
C THR A 7 21.43 -33.29 2.13
N LEU A 8 22.16 -32.59 1.25
CA LEU A 8 21.52 -31.79 0.18
C LEU A 8 20.54 -32.61 -0.70
N PRO A 9 20.85 -33.85 -1.13
CA PRO A 9 19.90 -34.65 -1.91
C PRO A 9 18.58 -34.93 -1.17
N LEU A 10 18.63 -35.15 0.14
CA LEU A 10 17.43 -35.35 0.95
C LEU A 10 16.57 -34.09 0.99
N VAL A 11 17.21 -32.92 1.13
CA VAL A 11 16.51 -31.63 1.12
C VAL A 11 15.88 -31.37 -0.24
N TYR A 12 16.60 -31.62 -1.34
CA TYR A 12 16.03 -31.50 -2.70
C TYR A 12 14.83 -32.42 -2.91
N GLN A 13 14.91 -33.68 -2.45
CA GLN A 13 13.80 -34.61 -2.56
C GLN A 13 12.57 -34.12 -1.78
N ALA A 14 12.76 -33.59 -0.58
CA ALA A 14 11.68 -33.01 0.22
C ALA A 14 11.08 -31.76 -0.43
N VAL A 15 11.90 -30.86 -0.99
CA VAL A 15 11.42 -29.68 -1.73
C VAL A 15 10.61 -30.12 -2.95
N GLN A 16 11.12 -31.07 -3.74
CA GLN A 16 10.39 -31.59 -4.91
C GLN A 16 9.05 -32.24 -4.51
N ALA A 17 9.02 -33.02 -3.43
CA ALA A 17 7.78 -33.59 -2.90
C ALA A 17 6.79 -32.52 -2.45
N LEU A 18 7.26 -31.44 -1.80
CA LEU A 18 6.39 -30.34 -1.35
C LEU A 18 5.59 -29.72 -2.51
N TYR A 19 6.21 -29.52 -3.67
CA TYR A 19 5.56 -28.90 -4.83
C TYR A 19 4.81 -29.90 -5.70
N HIS A 20 5.42 -31.07 -5.96
CA HIS A 20 5.03 -31.94 -7.07
C HIS A 20 4.45 -33.30 -6.66
N ASP A 21 4.40 -33.65 -5.37
CA ASP A 21 3.80 -34.92 -4.93
C ASP A 21 2.28 -34.94 -5.22
N PRO A 22 1.75 -35.90 -5.99
CA PRO A 22 0.31 -35.96 -6.26
C PRO A 22 -0.51 -36.32 -5.01
N ASP A 23 0.09 -36.93 -3.98
CA ASP A 23 -0.56 -37.23 -2.71
C ASP A 23 -0.51 -36.02 -1.76
N PRO A 24 -1.65 -35.44 -1.35
CA PRO A 24 -1.68 -34.36 -0.36
C PRO A 24 -0.99 -34.72 0.95
N ALA A 25 -1.05 -35.99 1.38
CA ALA A 25 -0.36 -36.43 2.60
C ALA A 25 1.17 -36.48 2.40
N GLY A 26 1.65 -36.69 1.18
CA GLY A 26 3.06 -36.59 0.80
C GLY A 26 3.60 -35.17 0.90
N LYS A 27 2.86 -34.20 0.34
CA LYS A 27 3.17 -32.77 0.47
C LYS A 27 3.23 -32.34 1.94
N GLU A 28 2.27 -32.78 2.75
CA GLU A 28 2.21 -32.44 4.17
C GLU A 28 3.42 -33.02 4.95
N ARG A 29 3.79 -34.29 4.70
CA ARG A 29 4.99 -34.89 5.31
C ARG A 29 6.26 -34.11 4.95
N ALA A 30 6.39 -33.71 3.68
CA ALA A 30 7.53 -32.91 3.24
C ALA A 30 7.54 -31.51 3.89
N SER A 31 6.38 -30.86 3.97
CA SER A 31 6.19 -29.56 4.64
C SER A 31 6.63 -29.62 6.10
N VAL A 32 6.15 -30.60 6.87
CA VAL A 32 6.51 -30.78 8.29
C VAL A 32 8.02 -30.95 8.45
N TRP A 33 8.63 -31.82 7.65
CA TRP A 33 10.07 -32.08 7.72
C TRP A 33 10.91 -30.85 7.34
N LEU A 34 10.53 -30.14 6.28
CA LEU A 34 11.19 -28.89 5.88
C LEU A 34 11.01 -27.80 6.94
N GLY A 35 9.86 -27.75 7.62
CA GLY A 35 9.63 -26.86 8.74
C GLY A 35 10.50 -27.19 9.96
N GLU A 36 10.76 -28.47 10.24
CA GLU A 36 11.74 -28.88 11.26
C GLU A 36 13.17 -28.48 10.86
N LEU A 37 13.53 -28.65 9.58
CA LEU A 37 14.81 -28.19 9.05
C LEU A 37 14.99 -26.69 9.25
N GLN A 38 13.99 -25.88 8.89
CA GLN A 38 14.01 -24.42 9.02
C GLN A 38 14.19 -23.93 10.47
N ARG A 39 13.75 -24.70 11.46
CA ARG A 39 13.96 -24.37 12.89
C ARG A 39 15.32 -24.83 13.42
N SER A 40 16.03 -25.68 12.69
CA SER A 40 17.32 -26.24 13.11
C SER A 40 18.50 -25.29 12.86
N MET A 41 19.65 -25.62 13.45
CA MET A 41 20.93 -24.93 13.17
C MET A 41 21.49 -25.25 11.77
N TYR A 42 21.09 -26.38 11.17
CA TYR A 42 21.55 -26.80 9.84
C TYR A 42 20.96 -25.92 8.72
N ALA A 43 19.85 -25.21 8.99
CA ALA A 43 19.17 -24.35 8.04
C ALA A 43 20.09 -23.31 7.40
N TRP A 44 21.00 -22.71 8.19
CA TRP A 44 21.94 -21.70 7.71
C TRP A 44 22.82 -22.22 6.57
N GLU A 45 23.50 -23.33 6.82
CA GLU A 45 24.45 -23.90 5.86
C GLU A 45 23.73 -24.53 4.65
N ILE A 46 22.62 -25.22 4.88
CA ILE A 46 21.84 -25.83 3.80
C ILE A 46 21.28 -24.76 2.87
N SER A 47 20.73 -23.68 3.43
CA SER A 47 20.18 -22.60 2.60
C SER A 47 21.27 -21.91 1.79
N ASP A 48 22.45 -21.69 2.39
CA ASP A 48 23.58 -21.09 1.68
C ASP A 48 24.01 -21.97 0.50
N GLN A 49 24.16 -23.27 0.73
CA GLN A 49 24.53 -24.24 -0.32
C GLN A 49 23.49 -24.33 -1.44
N LEU A 50 22.19 -24.33 -1.12
CA LEU A 50 21.13 -24.32 -2.13
C LEU A 50 21.16 -23.05 -2.99
N LEU A 51 21.39 -21.89 -2.38
CA LEU A 51 21.52 -20.61 -3.10
C LEU A 51 22.83 -20.52 -3.92
N GLN A 52 23.90 -21.21 -3.51
CA GLN A 52 25.12 -21.33 -4.31
C GLN A 52 24.92 -22.24 -5.54
N LEU A 53 24.24 -23.38 -5.36
CA LEU A 53 24.02 -24.38 -6.41
C LEU A 53 23.05 -23.91 -7.49
N LYS A 54 22.04 -23.12 -7.13
CA LYS A 54 21.09 -22.51 -8.08
C LYS A 54 20.41 -23.50 -9.02
N GLN A 55 20.00 -24.65 -8.48
CA GLN A 55 19.54 -25.77 -9.30
C GLN A 55 18.19 -25.46 -9.98
N ASP A 56 17.22 -24.95 -9.22
CA ASP A 56 15.86 -24.69 -9.69
C ASP A 56 15.19 -23.60 -8.84
N VAL A 57 14.04 -23.11 -9.31
CA VAL A 57 13.31 -22.00 -8.67
C VAL A 57 12.81 -22.42 -7.29
N GLU A 58 12.28 -23.63 -7.15
CA GLU A 58 11.69 -24.12 -5.91
C GLU A 58 12.71 -24.23 -4.77
N SER A 59 13.88 -24.80 -5.04
CA SER A 59 14.95 -24.94 -4.05
C SER A 59 15.57 -23.60 -3.65
N CYS A 60 15.80 -22.71 -4.62
CA CYS A 60 16.29 -21.36 -4.33
C CYS A 60 15.26 -20.52 -3.56
N TYR A 61 13.96 -20.65 -3.87
CA TYR A 61 12.91 -19.98 -3.12
C TYR A 61 12.83 -20.49 -1.68
N PHE A 62 12.82 -21.82 -1.48
CA PHE A 62 12.85 -22.42 -0.15
C PHE A 62 14.05 -21.92 0.66
N ALA A 63 15.23 -21.89 0.05
CA ALA A 63 16.46 -21.44 0.70
C ALA A 63 16.44 -19.94 1.04
N ALA A 64 15.99 -19.09 0.12
CA ALA A 64 15.88 -17.65 0.34
C ALA A 64 14.87 -17.31 1.46
N GLN A 65 13.70 -17.97 1.44
CA GLN A 65 12.70 -17.84 2.49
C GLN A 65 13.23 -18.33 3.84
N THR A 66 13.96 -19.44 3.84
CA THR A 66 14.58 -19.99 5.05
C THR A 66 15.62 -19.02 5.62
N MET A 67 16.48 -18.43 4.77
CA MET A 67 17.44 -17.40 5.20
C MET A 67 16.74 -16.21 5.85
N LYS A 68 15.71 -15.65 5.19
CA LYS A 68 14.89 -14.57 5.76
C LYS A 68 14.38 -14.96 7.15
N MET A 69 13.69 -16.10 7.27
CA MET A 69 13.10 -16.53 8.55
C MET A 69 14.15 -16.75 9.64
N LYS A 70 15.30 -17.35 9.31
CA LYS A 70 16.40 -17.56 10.26
C LYS A 70 16.97 -16.23 10.75
N ILE A 71 17.12 -15.24 9.87
CA ILE A 71 17.57 -13.89 10.25
C ILE A 71 16.51 -13.21 11.11
N GLN A 72 15.22 -13.26 10.76
CA GLN A 72 14.18 -12.59 11.56
C GLN A 72 13.99 -13.21 12.95
N THR A 73 14.08 -14.54 13.07
CA THR A 73 13.66 -15.26 14.28
C THR A 73 14.79 -15.81 15.13
N SER A 74 15.95 -16.08 14.52
CA SER A 74 17.02 -16.89 15.09
C SER A 74 18.41 -16.25 14.91
N PHE A 75 18.48 -14.92 14.71
CA PHE A 75 19.75 -14.21 14.51
C PHE A 75 20.73 -14.38 15.67
N TYR A 76 20.22 -14.57 16.89
CA TYR A 76 21.01 -14.82 18.10
C TYR A 76 21.85 -16.09 18.04
N GLU A 77 21.56 -17.01 17.10
CA GLU A 77 22.38 -18.21 16.89
C GLU A 77 23.73 -17.90 16.23
N LEU A 78 23.84 -16.76 15.55
CA LEU A 78 25.04 -16.39 14.80
C LEU A 78 25.99 -15.53 15.65
N PRO A 79 27.26 -15.95 15.80
CA PRO A 79 28.24 -15.16 16.52
C PRO A 79 28.57 -13.88 15.73
N PRO A 80 28.82 -12.73 16.40
CA PRO A 80 29.01 -11.43 15.75
C PRO A 80 30.08 -11.40 14.64
N GLU A 81 31.11 -12.23 14.77
CA GLU A 81 32.22 -12.35 13.81
C GLU A 81 31.76 -12.87 12.43
N THR A 82 30.63 -13.58 12.37
CA THR A 82 30.08 -14.15 11.14
C THR A 82 29.11 -13.22 10.40
N HIS A 83 28.65 -12.14 11.04
CA HIS A 83 27.62 -11.25 10.48
C HIS A 83 28.05 -10.62 9.16
N THR A 84 29.30 -10.18 9.06
CA THR A 84 29.86 -9.62 7.82
C THR A 84 29.89 -10.65 6.69
N SER A 85 30.29 -11.89 7.00
CA SER A 85 30.33 -12.99 6.03
C SER A 85 28.93 -13.34 5.54
N LEU A 86 27.93 -13.37 6.43
CA LEU A 86 26.54 -13.60 6.06
C LEU A 86 26.02 -12.50 5.12
N ARG A 87 26.26 -11.22 5.47
CA ARG A 87 25.90 -10.08 4.63
C ARG A 87 26.47 -10.24 3.23
N ASP A 88 27.78 -10.49 3.12
CA ASP A 88 28.47 -10.58 1.85
C ASP A 88 27.96 -11.77 1.01
N SER A 89 27.60 -12.88 1.68
CA SER A 89 26.98 -14.04 1.04
C SER A 89 25.58 -13.73 0.49
N LEU A 90 24.70 -13.10 1.28
CA LEU A 90 23.37 -12.68 0.82
C LEU A 90 23.44 -11.70 -0.37
N LEU A 91 24.37 -10.74 -0.31
CA LEU A 91 24.64 -9.82 -1.41
C LEU A 91 25.13 -10.55 -2.67
N SER A 92 25.98 -11.57 -2.53
CA SER A 92 26.38 -12.41 -3.66
C SER A 92 25.21 -13.23 -4.21
N HIS A 93 24.36 -13.79 -3.33
CA HIS A 93 23.20 -14.58 -3.72
C HIS A 93 22.22 -13.75 -4.53
N ILE A 94 21.83 -12.56 -4.06
CA ILE A 94 20.87 -11.72 -4.78
C ILE A 94 21.41 -11.25 -6.13
N GLN A 95 22.71 -10.93 -6.23
CA GLN A 95 23.34 -10.57 -7.50
C GLN A 95 23.30 -11.72 -8.51
N ASN A 96 23.57 -12.95 -8.06
CA ASN A 96 23.62 -14.10 -8.93
C ASN A 96 22.24 -14.69 -9.28
N LEU A 97 21.22 -14.38 -8.48
CA LEU A 97 19.85 -14.89 -8.63
C LEU A 97 18.85 -13.84 -9.15
N LYS A 98 19.32 -12.62 -9.44
CA LYS A 98 18.48 -11.47 -9.83
C LYS A 98 17.58 -11.72 -11.06
N GLU A 99 17.97 -12.63 -11.94
CA GLU A 99 17.22 -12.98 -13.16
C GLU A 99 16.41 -14.27 -13.02
N LEU A 100 16.60 -15.06 -11.94
CA LEU A 100 15.98 -16.37 -11.82
C LEU A 100 14.47 -16.28 -11.57
N SER A 101 14.07 -15.51 -10.55
CA SER A 101 12.65 -15.27 -10.25
C SER A 101 12.49 -14.07 -9.31
N PRO A 102 11.54 -13.15 -9.57
CA PRO A 102 11.32 -11.98 -8.72
C PRO A 102 10.95 -12.37 -7.28
N ILE A 103 10.25 -13.49 -7.08
CA ILE A 103 9.85 -13.92 -5.73
C ILE A 103 11.07 -14.30 -4.87
N ILE A 104 12.12 -14.85 -5.48
CA ILE A 104 13.39 -15.17 -4.80
C ILE A 104 14.12 -13.87 -4.44
N VAL A 105 14.15 -12.92 -5.37
CA VAL A 105 14.77 -11.60 -5.15
C VAL A 105 14.12 -10.88 -3.97
N THR A 106 12.79 -10.88 -3.87
CA THR A 106 12.08 -10.27 -2.73
C THR A 106 12.43 -10.98 -1.41
N GLN A 107 12.50 -12.32 -1.36
CA GLN A 107 12.92 -13.02 -0.14
C GLN A 107 14.36 -12.68 0.29
N LEU A 108 15.28 -12.58 -0.67
CA LEU A 108 16.66 -12.18 -0.39
C LEU A 108 16.75 -10.70 0.00
N ALA A 109 15.96 -9.82 -0.62
CA ALA A 109 15.89 -8.41 -0.25
C ALA A 109 15.40 -8.23 1.20
N LEU A 110 14.36 -8.97 1.60
CA LEU A 110 13.88 -9.01 2.98
C LEU A 110 14.96 -9.54 3.93
N ALA A 111 15.60 -10.65 3.60
CA ALA A 111 16.72 -11.19 4.39
C ALA A 111 17.86 -10.17 4.59
N ILE A 112 18.20 -9.41 3.56
CA ILE A 112 19.21 -8.34 3.62
C ILE A 112 18.72 -7.18 4.50
N ALA A 113 17.46 -6.76 4.36
CA ALA A 113 16.86 -5.71 5.18
C ALA A 113 16.84 -6.10 6.67
N ASP A 114 16.32 -7.28 6.99
CA ASP A 114 16.26 -7.81 8.35
C ASP A 114 17.65 -7.90 9.00
N LEU A 115 18.66 -8.31 8.22
CA LEU A 115 20.04 -8.35 8.66
C LEU A 115 20.57 -6.95 8.93
N ALA A 116 20.35 -5.99 8.03
CA ALA A 116 20.81 -4.61 8.18
C ALA A 116 20.21 -3.94 9.43
N LEU A 117 18.92 -4.18 9.69
CA LEU A 117 18.22 -3.63 10.86
C LEU A 117 18.77 -4.19 12.19
N GLN A 118 19.14 -5.47 12.22
CA GLN A 118 19.71 -6.13 13.41
C GLN A 118 21.22 -5.93 13.57
N MET A 119 21.97 -5.76 12.48
CA MET A 119 23.43 -5.62 12.48
C MET A 119 23.84 -4.17 12.75
N ALA A 120 23.88 -3.76 14.02
CA ALA A 120 24.23 -2.39 14.44
C ALA A 120 25.61 -1.89 13.97
N SER A 121 26.52 -2.80 13.61
CA SER A 121 27.83 -2.48 13.03
C SER A 121 27.76 -2.03 11.56
N TRP A 122 26.68 -2.33 10.84
CA TRP A 122 26.47 -1.92 9.44
C TRP A 122 25.75 -0.57 9.34
N LYS A 123 26.42 0.48 9.82
CA LYS A 123 25.93 1.87 9.70
C LYS A 123 25.91 2.33 8.24
N GLY A 124 24.93 3.15 7.87
CA GLY A 124 24.81 3.67 6.51
C GLY A 124 24.64 2.59 5.44
N CYS A 125 23.91 1.51 5.77
CA CYS A 125 23.70 0.39 4.86
C CYS A 125 23.14 0.85 3.50
N VAL A 126 22.19 1.79 3.50
CA VAL A 126 21.63 2.43 2.31
C VAL A 126 22.72 3.03 1.41
N HIS A 127 23.61 3.85 1.98
CA HIS A 127 24.72 4.43 1.23
C HIS A 127 25.61 3.36 0.61
N THR A 128 26.03 2.37 1.41
CA THR A 128 26.92 1.31 0.92
C THR A 128 26.30 0.46 -0.19
N LEU A 129 24.99 0.21 -0.14
CA LEU A 129 24.25 -0.52 -1.18
C LEU A 129 24.15 0.31 -2.47
N ILE A 130 23.79 1.59 -2.36
CA ILE A 130 23.68 2.49 -3.50
C ILE A 130 25.04 2.67 -4.17
N GLU A 131 26.10 2.96 -3.41
CA GLU A 131 27.46 3.11 -3.95
C GLU A 131 27.92 1.87 -4.72
N LYS A 132 27.62 0.68 -4.18
CA LYS A 132 28.02 -0.59 -4.79
C LYS A 132 27.25 -0.93 -6.06
N TYR A 133 25.95 -0.64 -6.12
CA TYR A 133 25.07 -1.15 -7.18
C TYR A 133 24.53 -0.11 -8.16
N SER A 134 24.51 1.18 -7.81
CA SER A 134 23.90 2.28 -8.62
C SER A 134 24.45 2.41 -10.06
N ASN A 135 25.69 1.98 -10.30
CA ASN A 135 26.33 2.10 -11.60
C ASN A 135 25.99 0.95 -12.56
N ASP A 136 25.47 -0.18 -12.05
CA ASP A 136 25.08 -1.33 -12.86
C ASP A 136 23.56 -1.33 -13.08
N VAL A 137 23.13 -1.06 -14.32
CA VAL A 137 21.71 -1.05 -14.72
C VAL A 137 21.03 -2.37 -14.39
N SER A 138 21.73 -3.49 -14.54
CA SER A 138 21.18 -4.82 -14.26
C SER A 138 20.99 -5.09 -12.76
N SER A 139 21.65 -4.31 -11.90
CA SER A 139 21.49 -4.40 -10.45
C SER A 139 20.37 -3.51 -9.90
N MET A 140 19.85 -2.58 -10.71
CA MET A 140 18.82 -1.63 -10.26
C MET A 140 17.55 -2.31 -9.73
N PRO A 141 16.98 -3.35 -10.38
CA PRO A 141 15.72 -3.92 -9.94
C PRO A 141 15.76 -4.52 -8.53
N PHE A 142 16.87 -5.17 -8.14
CA PHE A 142 17.01 -5.73 -6.80
C PHE A 142 17.50 -4.69 -5.79
N LEU A 143 18.28 -3.69 -6.21
CA LEU A 143 18.68 -2.58 -5.33
C LEU A 143 17.43 -1.82 -4.86
N ILE A 144 16.53 -1.47 -5.78
CA ILE A 144 15.28 -0.80 -5.44
C ILE A 144 14.40 -1.72 -4.58
N GLU A 145 14.39 -3.03 -4.84
CA GLU A 145 13.66 -3.99 -3.99
C GLU A 145 14.15 -3.94 -2.54
N ILE A 146 15.48 -3.98 -2.30
CA ILE A 146 16.06 -3.85 -0.96
C ILE A 146 15.65 -2.51 -0.33
N LEU A 147 15.75 -1.42 -1.08
CA LEU A 147 15.37 -0.08 -0.60
C LEU A 147 13.87 0.08 -0.36
N THR A 148 13.02 -0.75 -0.98
CA THR A 148 11.57 -0.74 -0.79
C THR A 148 11.19 -1.49 0.49
N VAL A 149 11.73 -2.69 0.69
CA VAL A 149 11.35 -3.53 1.85
C VAL A 149 12.06 -3.11 3.15
N LEU A 150 13.18 -2.38 3.06
CA LEU A 150 13.93 -1.94 4.23
C LEU A 150 13.11 -1.03 5.17
N PRO A 151 12.45 0.05 4.70
CA PRO A 151 11.54 0.84 5.52
C PRO A 151 10.34 0.03 6.05
N GLU A 152 9.81 -0.90 5.26
CA GLU A 152 8.66 -1.74 5.64
C GLU A 152 8.99 -2.63 6.86
N GLU A 153 10.20 -3.21 6.90
CA GLU A 153 10.62 -4.08 8.00
C GLU A 153 10.97 -3.31 9.29
N VAL A 154 11.14 -1.98 9.28
CA VAL A 154 11.38 -1.17 10.50
C VAL A 154 10.24 -1.33 11.51
N HIS A 155 9.01 -1.44 11.02
CA HIS A 155 7.79 -1.59 11.81
C HIS A 155 7.29 -3.05 11.86
N SER A 156 8.08 -4.00 11.34
CA SER A 156 7.71 -5.41 11.30
C SER A 156 7.52 -5.99 12.71
N ARG A 157 6.37 -6.63 12.92
CA ARG A 157 6.04 -7.31 14.18
C ARG A 157 6.86 -8.59 14.38
N SER A 158 7.43 -9.17 13.32
CA SER A 158 8.23 -10.39 13.40
C SER A 158 9.66 -10.12 13.88
N LEU A 159 10.25 -8.98 13.49
CA LEU A 159 11.66 -8.66 13.75
C LEU A 159 11.93 -8.18 15.20
N ARG A 160 10.89 -7.73 15.91
CA ARG A 160 10.92 -7.36 17.35
C ARG A 160 12.09 -6.46 17.76
N ILE A 161 12.40 -5.45 16.95
CA ILE A 161 13.43 -4.45 17.28
C ILE A 161 12.95 -3.57 18.44
N GLY A 162 13.84 -3.36 19.43
CA GLY A 162 13.58 -2.46 20.57
C GLY A 162 13.41 -1.01 20.14
N ALA A 163 12.58 -0.25 20.87
CA ALA A 163 12.21 1.12 20.49
C ALA A 163 13.40 2.06 20.25
N ASN A 164 14.41 2.05 21.14
CA ASN A 164 15.61 2.89 20.99
C ASN A 164 16.35 2.59 19.69
N ARG A 165 16.53 1.31 19.37
CA ARG A 165 17.19 0.87 18.13
C ARG A 165 16.36 1.26 16.90
N ARG A 166 15.03 1.18 16.99
CA ARG A 166 14.14 1.62 15.90
C ARG A 166 14.29 3.11 15.62
N THR A 167 14.36 3.94 16.66
CA THR A 167 14.60 5.39 16.51
C THR A 167 15.94 5.66 15.83
N GLU A 168 17.02 5.01 16.26
CA GLU A 168 18.34 5.13 15.61
C GLU A 168 18.29 4.77 14.11
N ILE A 169 17.56 3.71 13.76
CA ILE A 169 17.39 3.27 12.38
C ILE A 169 16.62 4.32 11.57
N ILE A 170 15.51 4.84 12.10
CA ILE A 170 14.69 5.86 11.42
C ILE A 170 15.53 7.12 11.18
N GLU A 171 16.35 7.54 12.14
CA GLU A 171 17.27 8.68 12.00
C GLU A 171 18.36 8.42 10.93
N ASP A 172 18.95 7.22 10.90
CA ASP A 172 19.96 6.84 9.88
C ASP A 172 19.33 6.78 8.49
N LEU A 173 18.12 6.22 8.35
CA LEU A 173 17.39 6.19 7.09
C LEU A 173 17.00 7.61 6.63
N ALA A 174 16.52 8.46 7.53
CA ALA A 174 16.23 9.87 7.23
C ALA A 174 17.47 10.61 6.72
N TYR A 175 18.65 10.35 7.29
CA TYR A 175 19.90 10.95 6.84
C TYR A 175 20.23 10.59 5.38
N TYR A 176 19.94 9.37 4.94
CA TYR A 176 20.21 8.90 3.57
C TYR A 176 19.01 9.00 2.60
N SER A 177 17.87 9.54 3.04
CA SER A 177 16.64 9.65 2.25
C SER A 177 16.85 10.41 0.93
N THR A 178 17.56 11.53 0.96
CA THR A 178 17.87 12.34 -0.22
C THR A 178 18.67 11.56 -1.27
N THR A 179 19.58 10.68 -0.84
CA THR A 179 20.36 9.81 -1.74
C THR A 179 19.46 8.81 -2.45
N VAL A 180 18.50 8.22 -1.72
CA VAL A 180 17.51 7.30 -2.30
C VAL A 180 16.62 8.02 -3.29
N VAL A 181 16.07 9.19 -2.94
CA VAL A 181 15.23 9.96 -3.87
C VAL A 181 16.00 10.34 -5.13
N THR A 182 17.28 10.73 -5.01
CA THR A 182 18.13 11.04 -6.18
C THR A 182 18.34 9.83 -7.09
N LEU A 183 18.53 8.64 -6.50
CA LEU A 183 18.59 7.39 -7.24
C LEU A 183 17.26 7.11 -7.97
N LEU A 184 16.13 7.29 -7.29
CA LEU A 184 14.79 7.08 -7.85
C LEU A 184 14.48 8.04 -9.00
N VAL A 185 14.87 9.32 -8.89
CA VAL A 185 14.78 10.30 -10.00
C VAL A 185 15.57 9.79 -11.21
N THR A 186 16.84 9.42 -10.98
CA THR A 186 17.72 8.92 -12.05
C THR A 186 17.14 7.67 -12.72
N CYS A 187 16.51 6.78 -11.92
CA CYS A 187 15.84 5.59 -12.40
C CYS A 187 14.64 5.95 -13.28
N ALA A 188 13.74 6.83 -12.81
CA ALA A 188 12.57 7.26 -13.57
C ALA A 188 12.95 7.92 -14.91
N GLU A 189 13.98 8.77 -14.92
CA GLU A 189 14.47 9.44 -16.13
C GLU A 189 15.05 8.46 -17.16
N LYS A 190 15.86 7.49 -16.70
CA LYS A 190 16.47 6.50 -17.59
C LYS A 190 15.49 5.42 -18.07
N SER A 191 14.39 5.22 -17.36
CA SER A 191 13.40 4.17 -17.66
C SER A 191 12.66 4.45 -18.97
N GLY A 192 12.48 5.70 -19.37
CA GLY A 192 11.73 6.07 -20.57
C GLY A 192 10.29 5.52 -20.52
N HIS A 193 10.04 4.41 -21.23
CA HIS A 193 8.75 3.70 -21.28
C HIS A 193 8.74 2.37 -20.51
N ASP A 194 9.77 2.04 -19.72
CA ASP A 194 9.78 0.82 -18.90
C ASP A 194 8.85 0.97 -17.68
N GLU A 195 7.59 0.56 -17.85
CA GLU A 195 6.59 0.58 -16.78
C GLU A 195 7.00 -0.27 -15.57
N LYS A 196 7.72 -1.39 -15.76
CA LYS A 196 8.12 -2.26 -14.64
C LYS A 196 9.09 -1.55 -13.71
N MET A 197 9.98 -0.76 -14.28
CA MET A 197 10.92 0.04 -13.51
C MET A 197 10.22 1.20 -12.79
N LEU A 198 9.26 1.87 -13.45
CA LEU A 198 8.44 2.91 -12.80
C LEU A 198 7.60 2.36 -11.63
N ILE A 199 7.02 1.16 -11.77
CA ILE A 199 6.33 0.48 -10.66
C ILE A 199 7.25 0.31 -9.46
N LYS A 200 8.49 -0.16 -9.67
CA LYS A 200 9.48 -0.30 -8.59
C LYS A 200 9.84 1.05 -7.97
N VAL A 201 10.02 2.08 -8.79
CA VAL A 201 10.31 3.44 -8.32
C VAL A 201 9.19 3.97 -7.42
N PHE A 202 7.92 3.86 -7.84
CA PHE A 202 6.79 4.37 -7.06
C PHE A 202 6.53 3.56 -5.79
N ARG A 203 6.68 2.23 -5.82
CA ARG A 203 6.60 1.40 -4.60
C ARG A 203 7.69 1.77 -3.60
N CYS A 204 8.93 1.93 -4.06
CA CYS A 204 10.02 2.39 -3.22
C CYS A 204 9.71 3.79 -2.64
N LEU A 205 9.26 4.73 -3.46
CA LEU A 205 8.93 6.07 -2.99
C LEU A 205 7.81 6.06 -1.92
N GLY A 206 6.73 5.30 -2.16
CA GLY A 206 5.62 5.13 -1.23
C GLY A 206 6.05 4.51 0.10
N SER A 207 6.91 3.49 0.07
CA SER A 207 7.48 2.87 1.27
C SER A 207 8.26 3.89 2.14
N TRP A 208 9.03 4.78 1.51
CA TRP A 208 9.76 5.83 2.22
C TRP A 208 8.85 6.95 2.75
N PHE A 209 7.76 7.27 2.04
CA PHE A 209 6.72 8.15 2.56
C PHE A 209 6.05 7.56 3.81
N ASN A 210 5.70 6.28 3.80
CA ASN A 210 5.07 5.59 4.94
C ASN A 210 5.97 5.54 6.19
N LEU A 211 7.30 5.55 6.00
CA LEU A 211 8.24 5.64 7.11
C LEU A 211 8.33 7.06 7.71
N GLY A 212 7.88 8.09 7.00
CA GLY A 212 7.86 9.48 7.48
C GLY A 212 9.23 10.15 7.49
N VAL A 213 10.16 9.72 6.64
CA VAL A 213 11.56 10.19 6.65
C VAL A 213 11.95 11.11 5.50
N LEU A 214 11.05 11.34 4.54
CA LEU A 214 11.31 12.19 3.38
C LEU A 214 11.20 13.67 3.72
N ASP A 215 12.12 14.49 3.20
CA ASP A 215 12.03 15.94 3.34
C ASP A 215 10.89 16.51 2.48
N ASN A 216 9.92 17.14 3.14
CA ASN A 216 8.69 17.60 2.51
C ASN A 216 8.94 18.73 1.49
N ASN A 217 9.86 19.64 1.76
CA ASN A 217 10.15 20.77 0.87
C ASN A 217 10.88 20.31 -0.39
N PHE A 218 11.82 19.38 -0.22
CA PHE A 218 12.52 18.73 -1.31
C PHE A 218 11.54 17.94 -2.18
N MET A 219 10.67 17.13 -1.57
CA MET A 219 9.67 16.36 -2.31
C MET A 219 8.68 17.25 -3.06
N ALA A 220 8.23 18.36 -2.48
CA ALA A 220 7.31 19.30 -3.13
C ALA A 220 7.84 19.87 -4.46
N SER A 221 9.16 20.00 -4.61
CA SER A 221 9.79 20.48 -5.85
C SER A 221 10.37 19.35 -6.71
N ASN A 222 10.14 18.10 -6.33
CA ASN A 222 10.79 16.95 -6.95
C ASN A 222 10.05 16.48 -8.22
N GLN A 223 10.83 16.12 -9.24
CA GLN A 223 10.31 15.63 -10.52
C GLN A 223 9.51 14.32 -10.39
N LEU A 224 9.76 13.49 -9.37
CA LEU A 224 9.01 12.26 -9.16
C LEU A 224 7.52 12.52 -8.92
N LEU A 225 7.15 13.58 -8.18
CA LEU A 225 5.73 13.93 -8.00
C LEU A 225 5.09 14.33 -9.33
N MET A 226 5.81 15.09 -10.17
CA MET A 226 5.32 15.46 -11.49
C MET A 226 5.10 14.24 -12.38
N ILE A 227 6.06 13.31 -12.42
CA ILE A 227 5.95 12.06 -13.19
C ILE A 227 4.76 11.22 -12.68
N LEU A 228 4.58 11.14 -11.36
CA LEU A 228 3.50 10.38 -10.74
C LEU A 228 2.12 10.87 -11.21
N PHE A 229 1.85 12.18 -11.14
CA PHE A 229 0.58 12.72 -11.64
C PHE A 229 0.44 12.63 -13.17
N GLN A 230 1.53 12.75 -13.93
CA GLN A 230 1.48 12.54 -15.39
C GLN A 230 1.09 11.10 -15.75
N VAL A 231 1.60 10.10 -15.02
CA VAL A 231 1.23 8.69 -15.21
C VAL A 231 -0.26 8.48 -14.89
N LEU A 232 -0.75 9.07 -13.81
CA LEU A 232 -2.16 9.00 -13.42
C LEU A 232 -3.10 9.76 -14.37
N GLN A 233 -2.61 10.70 -15.19
CA GLN A 233 -3.42 11.41 -16.17
C GLN A 233 -3.49 10.71 -17.53
N ARG A 234 -2.53 9.84 -17.84
CA ARG A 234 -2.44 9.15 -19.13
C ARG A 234 -3.38 7.96 -19.17
N ASP A 235 -4.23 7.95 -20.18
CA ASP A 235 -5.23 6.91 -20.40
C ASP A 235 -4.56 5.57 -20.80
N GLU A 236 -3.40 5.63 -21.46
CA GLU A 236 -2.64 4.46 -21.91
C GLU A 236 -1.89 3.72 -20.79
N THR A 237 -1.79 4.31 -19.60
CA THR A 237 -1.11 3.70 -18.45
C THR A 237 -1.76 2.37 -18.08
N SER A 238 -0.95 1.32 -17.92
CA SER A 238 -1.46 0.00 -17.48
C SER A 238 -2.00 0.00 -16.06
N THR A 239 -2.90 -0.93 -15.74
CA THR A 239 -3.50 -1.08 -14.40
C THR A 239 -2.45 -1.19 -13.29
N ASN A 240 -1.40 -2.00 -13.49
CA ASN A 240 -0.34 -2.21 -12.49
C ASN A 240 0.47 -0.94 -12.20
N LEU A 241 0.77 -0.16 -13.25
CA LEU A 241 1.49 1.11 -13.09
C LEU A 241 0.59 2.18 -12.45
N HIS A 242 -0.69 2.21 -12.84
CA HIS A 242 -1.67 3.10 -12.25
C HIS A 242 -1.88 2.82 -10.76
N GLU A 243 -2.01 1.56 -10.35
CA GLU A 243 -2.11 1.15 -8.95
C GLU A 243 -0.86 1.57 -8.17
N ALA A 244 0.34 1.26 -8.65
CA ALA A 244 1.59 1.66 -7.97
C ALA A 244 1.74 3.18 -7.81
N ALA A 245 1.31 3.96 -8.81
CA ALA A 245 1.29 5.42 -8.72
C ALA A 245 0.22 5.91 -7.73
N SER A 246 -0.95 5.26 -7.70
CA SER A 246 -2.06 5.60 -6.80
C SER A 246 -1.74 5.31 -5.34
N ASP A 247 -1.07 4.18 -5.06
CA ASP A 247 -0.61 3.84 -3.71
C ASP A 247 0.43 4.83 -3.23
N CYS A 248 1.39 5.22 -4.09
CA CYS A 248 2.37 6.26 -3.76
C CYS A 248 1.71 7.64 -3.55
N VAL A 249 0.68 7.94 -4.37
CA VAL A 249 -0.45 8.86 -4.12
C VAL A 249 -0.80 9.03 -2.65
N CYS A 250 -1.49 7.99 -2.19
CA CYS A 250 -2.06 7.87 -0.87
C CYS A 250 -0.99 7.88 0.22
N SER A 251 0.15 7.20 0.04
CA SER A 251 1.27 7.24 0.98
C SER A 251 1.80 8.66 1.20
N ALA A 252 1.92 9.46 0.15
CA ALA A 252 2.39 10.85 0.26
C ALA A 252 1.38 11.74 0.99
N LEU A 253 0.07 11.53 0.74
CA LEU A 253 -1.01 12.24 1.43
C LEU A 253 -1.09 11.86 2.91
N TYR A 254 -1.07 10.55 3.20
CA TYR A 254 -1.11 10.00 4.55
C TYR A 254 0.09 10.46 5.39
N GLY A 255 1.27 10.60 4.77
CA GLY A 255 2.48 11.11 5.43
C GLY A 255 2.40 12.59 5.88
N ILE A 256 1.36 13.34 5.49
CA ILE A 256 1.12 14.70 5.97
C ILE A 256 0.34 14.64 7.28
N GLU A 257 1.05 14.47 8.40
CA GLU A 257 0.43 14.48 9.73
C GLU A 257 -0.04 15.90 10.15
N ASN A 258 0.65 16.95 9.67
CA ASN A 258 0.32 18.33 9.94
C ASN A 258 0.47 19.20 8.69
N VAL A 259 -0.67 19.62 8.13
CA VAL A 259 -0.75 20.43 6.91
C VAL A 259 0.01 21.76 7.03
N ALA A 260 0.03 22.39 8.21
CA ALA A 260 0.71 23.68 8.39
C ALA A 260 2.24 23.54 8.34
N ILE A 261 2.78 22.41 8.79
CA ILE A 261 4.23 22.12 8.77
C ILE A 261 4.68 21.72 7.36
N HIS A 262 3.86 20.94 6.65
CA HIS A 262 4.19 20.35 5.35
C HIS A 262 3.54 21.09 4.17
N MET A 263 3.27 22.39 4.35
CA MET A 263 2.48 23.22 3.44
C MET A 263 2.90 23.12 1.95
N PRO A 264 4.20 23.15 1.58
CA PRO A 264 4.58 23.06 0.17
C PRO A 264 4.20 21.72 -0.47
N LEU A 265 4.44 20.59 0.21
CA LEU A 265 4.08 19.27 -0.30
C LEU A 265 2.56 19.11 -0.36
N ALA A 266 1.88 19.53 0.71
CA ALA A 266 0.42 19.50 0.80
C ALA A 266 -0.24 20.23 -0.37
N MET A 267 0.25 21.42 -0.71
CA MET A 267 -0.26 22.20 -1.85
C MET A 267 -0.06 21.50 -3.19
N GLN A 268 1.12 20.88 -3.41
CA GLN A 268 1.41 20.17 -4.66
C GLN A 268 0.55 18.92 -4.82
N LEU A 269 0.39 18.13 -3.76
CA LEU A 269 -0.50 16.96 -3.78
C LEU A 269 -1.96 17.38 -3.99
N PHE A 270 -2.42 18.43 -3.30
CA PHE A 270 -3.77 18.96 -3.45
C PHE A 270 -4.06 19.36 -4.90
N GLN A 271 -3.18 20.15 -5.51
CA GLN A 271 -3.34 20.57 -6.90
C GLN A 271 -3.22 19.40 -7.89
N GLY A 272 -2.29 18.48 -7.64
CA GLY A 272 -2.08 17.29 -8.46
C GLY A 272 -3.32 16.41 -8.49
N VAL A 273 -3.93 16.12 -7.33
CA VAL A 273 -5.14 15.28 -7.26
C VAL A 273 -6.33 15.95 -7.93
N LEU A 274 -6.55 17.25 -7.74
CA LEU A 274 -7.64 17.97 -8.41
C LEU A 274 -7.55 17.91 -9.95
N SER A 275 -6.35 17.74 -10.50
CA SER A 275 -6.15 17.62 -11.95
C SER A 275 -6.55 16.25 -12.53
N LEU A 276 -6.87 15.26 -11.69
CA LEU A 276 -7.19 13.89 -12.11
C LEU A 276 -8.66 13.69 -12.48
N GLU A 277 -9.54 14.67 -12.28
CA GLU A 277 -10.98 14.57 -12.57
C GLU A 277 -11.26 14.15 -14.02
N THR A 278 -10.56 14.75 -14.99
CA THR A 278 -10.68 14.39 -16.40
C THR A 278 -10.32 12.92 -16.64
N ALA A 279 -9.24 12.44 -16.01
CA ALA A 279 -8.75 11.08 -16.18
C ALA A 279 -9.67 10.05 -15.50
N TYR A 280 -10.26 10.40 -14.37
CA TYR A 280 -11.35 9.64 -13.75
C TYR A 280 -12.52 9.46 -14.73
N HIS A 281 -13.00 10.53 -15.36
CA HIS A 281 -14.11 10.44 -16.31
C HIS A 281 -13.77 9.59 -17.54
N MET A 282 -12.52 9.64 -18.01
CA MET A 282 -12.05 8.74 -19.09
C MET A 282 -12.08 7.27 -18.65
N ALA A 283 -11.62 6.96 -17.44
CA ALA A 283 -11.67 5.60 -16.90
C ALA A 283 -13.12 5.09 -16.78
N VAL A 284 -14.04 5.91 -16.28
CA VAL A 284 -15.48 5.59 -16.24
C VAL A 284 -16.03 5.32 -17.65
N ALA A 285 -15.70 6.18 -18.62
CA ALA A 285 -16.18 6.03 -20.00
C ALA A 285 -15.63 4.77 -20.69
N ARG A 286 -14.47 4.26 -20.25
CA ARG A 286 -13.86 3.02 -20.73
C ARG A 286 -14.25 1.78 -19.93
N GLU A 287 -15.08 1.94 -18.90
CA GLU A 287 -15.47 0.87 -17.97
C GLU A 287 -14.25 0.23 -17.27
N ASP A 288 -13.17 1.01 -17.05
CA ASP A 288 -11.96 0.59 -16.35
C ASP A 288 -12.15 0.74 -14.83
N LEU A 289 -12.84 -0.25 -14.24
CA LEU A 289 -13.19 -0.23 -12.81
C LEU A 289 -11.95 -0.17 -11.91
N ASP A 290 -10.84 -0.79 -12.30
CA ASP A 290 -9.61 -0.79 -11.50
C ASP A 290 -9.07 0.65 -11.33
N LYS A 291 -9.01 1.42 -12.41
CA LYS A 291 -8.61 2.84 -12.35
C LYS A 291 -9.63 3.69 -11.60
N VAL A 292 -10.92 3.44 -11.77
CA VAL A 292 -11.99 4.15 -11.05
C VAL A 292 -11.85 3.97 -9.53
N LEU A 293 -11.63 2.73 -9.07
CA LEU A 293 -11.40 2.43 -7.65
C LEU A 293 -10.13 3.12 -7.14
N ASN A 294 -9.04 3.10 -7.93
CA ASN A 294 -7.79 3.78 -7.59
C ASN A 294 -7.96 5.30 -7.41
N TYR A 295 -8.63 5.98 -8.35
CA TYR A 295 -8.93 7.41 -8.20
C TYR A 295 -9.81 7.70 -6.98
N CYS A 296 -10.82 6.85 -6.72
CA CYS A 296 -11.68 7.04 -5.56
C CYS A 296 -10.90 6.95 -4.23
N ARG A 297 -9.92 6.03 -4.15
CA ARG A 297 -8.98 5.95 -3.00
C ARG A 297 -8.16 7.24 -2.87
N ILE A 298 -7.62 7.76 -3.97
CA ILE A 298 -6.85 9.02 -3.97
C ILE A 298 -7.73 10.20 -3.50
N PHE A 299 -8.94 10.32 -4.01
CA PHE A 299 -9.87 11.41 -3.65
C PHE A 299 -10.32 11.31 -2.19
N THR A 300 -10.52 10.10 -1.70
CA THR A 300 -10.85 9.84 -0.30
C THR A 300 -9.69 10.20 0.60
N GLU A 301 -8.48 9.73 0.29
CA GLU A 301 -7.28 10.06 1.07
C GLU A 301 -7.00 11.56 1.08
N LEU A 302 -7.18 12.25 -0.06
CA LEU A 302 -7.08 13.71 -0.14
C LEU A 302 -8.03 14.36 0.87
N SER A 303 -9.30 13.92 0.87
CA SER A 303 -10.33 14.50 1.72
C SER A 303 -10.04 14.22 3.21
N GLU A 304 -9.51 13.03 3.53
CA GLU A 304 -9.06 12.64 4.87
C GLU A 304 -7.89 13.51 5.36
N THR A 305 -6.83 13.67 4.56
CA THR A 305 -5.65 14.51 4.89
C THR A 305 -6.06 15.97 5.16
N PHE A 306 -6.98 16.50 4.37
CA PHE A 306 -7.42 17.90 4.44
C PHE A 306 -8.72 18.11 5.22
N LEU A 307 -9.18 17.10 5.98
CA LEU A 307 -10.44 17.17 6.74
C LEU A 307 -10.46 18.35 7.71
N GLU A 308 -9.37 18.56 8.45
CA GLU A 308 -9.26 19.66 9.41
C GLU A 308 -9.43 21.03 8.73
N MET A 309 -8.79 21.22 7.56
CA MET A 309 -8.87 22.47 6.79
C MET A 309 -10.25 22.67 6.18
N THR A 310 -10.87 21.59 5.69
CA THR A 310 -12.22 21.58 5.15
C THR A 310 -13.24 22.04 6.20
N VAL A 311 -13.08 21.58 7.45
CA VAL A 311 -13.97 21.93 8.55
C VAL A 311 -13.68 23.33 9.11
N ARG A 312 -12.40 23.72 9.25
CA ARG A 312 -12.03 25.02 9.86
C ARG A 312 -12.21 26.21 8.93
N THR A 313 -11.90 26.05 7.64
CA THR A 313 -11.95 27.13 6.64
C THR A 313 -12.64 26.64 5.36
N PRO A 314 -13.93 26.26 5.44
CA PRO A 314 -14.65 25.69 4.31
C PRO A 314 -14.68 26.66 3.11
N GLY A 315 -14.32 26.17 1.94
CA GLY A 315 -14.29 26.91 0.69
C GLY A 315 -13.07 27.81 0.50
N GLN A 316 -12.08 27.78 1.41
CA GLN A 316 -10.88 28.63 1.32
C GLN A 316 -9.59 27.81 1.37
N GLY A 317 -8.65 28.14 0.47
CA GLY A 317 -7.34 27.48 0.42
C GLY A 317 -7.48 25.97 0.25
N MET A 318 -6.89 25.19 1.17
CA MET A 318 -7.00 23.72 1.19
C MET A 318 -8.26 23.20 1.90
N GLY A 319 -9.13 24.08 2.39
CA GLY A 319 -10.51 23.74 2.76
C GLY A 319 -11.50 23.86 1.60
N ASP A 320 -11.01 23.98 0.36
CA ASP A 320 -11.82 24.07 -0.84
C ASP A 320 -12.72 22.82 -1.00
N LEU A 321 -14.03 23.07 -1.14
CA LEU A 321 -15.08 22.07 -1.16
C LEU A 321 -15.14 21.28 -2.48
N ARG A 322 -14.32 21.62 -3.48
CA ARG A 322 -14.10 20.77 -4.65
C ARG A 322 -13.62 19.36 -4.29
N THR A 323 -12.96 19.20 -3.14
CA THR A 323 -12.63 17.88 -2.57
C THR A 323 -13.87 17.01 -2.36
N LEU A 324 -14.93 17.58 -1.78
CA LEU A 324 -16.22 16.89 -1.60
C LEU A 324 -16.92 16.63 -2.94
N GLU A 325 -16.76 17.53 -3.93
CA GLU A 325 -17.32 17.31 -5.27
C GLU A 325 -16.72 16.08 -5.94
N LEU A 326 -15.41 15.84 -5.81
CA LEU A 326 -14.77 14.63 -6.33
C LEU A 326 -15.36 13.36 -5.71
N LEU A 327 -15.61 13.35 -4.40
CA LEU A 327 -16.27 12.22 -3.73
C LEU A 327 -17.72 12.03 -4.19
N LEU A 328 -18.45 13.12 -4.45
CA LEU A 328 -19.81 13.05 -4.98
C LEU A 328 -19.86 12.58 -6.43
N ILE A 329 -18.83 12.87 -7.22
CA ILE A 329 -18.64 12.31 -8.57
C ILE A 329 -18.44 10.79 -8.47
N CYS A 330 -17.60 10.31 -7.55
CA CYS A 330 -17.47 8.88 -7.24
C CYS A 330 -18.80 8.26 -6.79
N ALA A 331 -19.55 8.95 -5.92
CA ALA A 331 -20.84 8.48 -5.44
C ALA A 331 -21.89 8.32 -6.55
N GLY A 332 -21.74 9.04 -7.67
CA GLY A 332 -22.60 8.95 -8.84
C GLY A 332 -22.30 7.76 -9.77
N HIS A 333 -21.18 7.06 -9.56
CA HIS A 333 -20.82 5.86 -10.32
C HIS A 333 -21.84 4.74 -10.03
N PRO A 334 -22.20 3.86 -11.00
CA PRO A 334 -23.24 2.85 -10.78
C PRO A 334 -22.80 1.69 -9.88
N GLN A 335 -21.52 1.34 -9.84
CA GLN A 335 -20.96 0.31 -8.95
C GLN A 335 -20.84 0.85 -7.51
N TYR A 336 -21.51 0.19 -6.57
CA TYR A 336 -21.57 0.61 -5.16
C TYR A 336 -20.22 0.47 -4.44
N GLU A 337 -19.35 -0.41 -4.94
CA GLU A 337 -17.98 -0.64 -4.48
C GLU A 337 -17.12 0.63 -4.59
N VAL A 338 -17.48 1.54 -5.50
CA VAL A 338 -16.78 2.83 -5.65
C VAL A 338 -17.16 3.79 -4.53
N VAL A 339 -18.46 3.93 -4.22
CA VAL A 339 -18.89 4.92 -3.22
C VAL A 339 -18.51 4.51 -1.79
N GLU A 340 -18.50 3.20 -1.49
CA GLU A 340 -18.19 2.68 -0.16
C GLU A 340 -16.76 2.99 0.30
N ILE A 341 -15.81 3.17 -0.62
CA ILE A 341 -14.42 3.56 -0.31
C ILE A 341 -14.40 4.85 0.52
N SER A 342 -15.32 5.77 0.24
CA SER A 342 -15.36 7.09 0.88
C SER A 342 -16.10 7.12 2.24
N PHE A 343 -16.70 6.01 2.69
CA PHE A 343 -17.58 6.02 3.88
C PHE A 343 -16.86 6.47 5.15
N ASN A 344 -15.63 6.00 5.38
CA ASN A 344 -14.84 6.39 6.55
C ASN A 344 -14.64 7.91 6.65
N PHE A 345 -14.37 8.56 5.52
CA PHE A 345 -14.27 10.01 5.46
C PHE A 345 -15.59 10.68 5.87
N TRP A 346 -16.73 10.22 5.34
CA TRP A 346 -18.03 10.80 5.68
C TRP A 346 -18.39 10.64 7.15
N TYR A 347 -18.07 9.50 7.77
CA TYR A 347 -18.19 9.31 9.22
C TYR A 347 -17.34 10.32 9.99
N ARG A 348 -16.05 10.45 9.64
CA ARG A 348 -15.12 11.39 10.30
C ARG A 348 -15.54 12.84 10.11
N LEU A 349 -16.04 13.22 8.93
CA LEU A 349 -16.59 14.54 8.66
C LEU A 349 -17.81 14.81 9.55
N GLY A 350 -18.76 13.89 9.59
CA GLY A 350 -19.94 13.97 10.46
C GLY A 350 -19.55 14.15 11.93
N GLU A 351 -18.62 13.33 12.42
CA GLU A 351 -18.12 13.41 13.80
C GLU A 351 -17.48 14.77 14.12
N ASN A 352 -16.63 15.29 13.23
CA ASN A 352 -15.98 16.60 13.43
C ASN A 352 -17.00 17.75 13.44
N LEU A 353 -17.97 17.73 12.51
CA LEU A 353 -19.02 18.74 12.44
C LEU A 353 -19.97 18.67 13.64
N TYR A 354 -20.26 17.46 14.13
CA TYR A 354 -21.05 17.27 15.35
C TYR A 354 -20.34 17.87 16.56
N LYS A 355 -19.04 17.59 16.73
CA LYS A 355 -18.20 18.13 17.83
C LYS A 355 -18.13 19.66 17.83
N MET A 356 -18.07 20.30 16.66
CA MET A 356 -18.05 21.76 16.56
C MET A 356 -19.38 22.41 16.97
N ASN A 357 -20.51 21.73 16.74
CA ASN A 357 -21.86 22.20 17.08
C ASN A 357 -22.16 23.64 16.59
N ASP A 358 -21.78 23.95 15.34
CA ASP A 358 -22.02 25.24 14.70
C ASP A 358 -23.06 25.13 13.57
N PRO A 359 -24.29 25.65 13.76
CA PRO A 359 -25.34 25.64 12.74
C PRO A 359 -25.02 26.44 11.47
N ALA A 360 -24.13 27.44 11.53
CA ALA A 360 -23.66 28.14 10.33
C ALA A 360 -22.77 27.22 9.49
N LEU A 361 -21.89 26.47 10.13
CA LEU A 361 -21.02 25.50 9.48
C LEU A 361 -21.84 24.34 8.89
N HIS A 362 -22.80 23.79 9.64
CA HIS A 362 -23.67 22.71 9.14
C HIS A 362 -24.42 23.11 7.86
N ARG A 363 -24.85 24.37 7.74
CA ARG A 363 -25.51 24.89 6.53
C ARG A 363 -24.61 24.87 5.30
N VAL A 364 -23.29 24.99 5.46
CA VAL A 364 -22.33 24.90 4.34
C VAL A 364 -22.26 23.47 3.80
N PHE A 365 -22.26 22.46 4.67
CA PHE A 365 -22.14 21.04 4.28
C PHE A 365 -23.47 20.38 3.91
N LYS A 366 -24.60 20.90 4.40
CA LYS A 366 -25.95 20.41 4.10
C LYS A 366 -26.19 20.04 2.62
N PRO A 367 -25.90 20.87 1.61
CA PRO A 367 -26.13 20.51 0.21
C PRO A 367 -25.29 19.32 -0.27
N TYR A 368 -24.07 19.15 0.25
CA TYR A 368 -23.19 18.02 -0.07
C TYR A 368 -23.74 16.71 0.51
N ILE A 369 -24.17 16.76 1.78
CA ILE A 369 -24.78 15.59 2.44
C ILE A 369 -26.10 15.22 1.75
N GLN A 370 -26.94 16.18 1.37
CA GLN A 370 -28.16 15.89 0.61
C GLN A 370 -27.88 15.17 -0.71
N ARG A 371 -26.84 15.58 -1.44
CA ARG A 371 -26.42 14.93 -2.69
C ARG A 371 -25.86 13.53 -2.45
N LEU A 372 -25.06 13.35 -1.41
CA LEU A 372 -24.59 12.02 -1.00
C LEU A 372 -25.76 11.10 -0.70
N LEU A 373 -26.70 11.52 0.17
CA LEU A 373 -27.88 10.74 0.53
C LEU A 373 -28.71 10.36 -0.70
N HIS A 374 -28.85 11.28 -1.66
CA HIS A 374 -29.52 11.00 -2.93
C HIS A 374 -28.82 9.88 -3.72
N SER A 375 -27.49 9.93 -3.84
CA SER A 375 -26.72 8.87 -4.49
C SER A 375 -26.84 7.53 -3.75
N LEU A 376 -26.71 7.53 -2.42
CA LEU A 376 -26.85 6.30 -1.61
C LEU A 376 -28.25 5.68 -1.72
N ALA A 377 -29.29 6.50 -1.78
CA ALA A 377 -30.65 6.03 -2.01
C ALA A 377 -30.86 5.41 -3.41
N ARG A 378 -30.07 5.82 -4.41
CA ARG A 378 -30.04 5.17 -5.72
C ARG A 378 -29.30 3.83 -5.66
N HIS A 379 -28.17 3.78 -4.97
CA HIS A 379 -27.39 2.56 -4.77
C HIS A 379 -28.12 1.48 -3.98
N CYS A 380 -29.00 1.85 -3.05
CA CYS A 380 -29.81 0.88 -2.30
C CYS A 380 -31.00 0.30 -3.07
N GLN A 381 -31.18 0.65 -4.35
CA GLN A 381 -32.26 0.11 -5.17
C GLN A 381 -31.92 -1.31 -5.60
N LEU A 382 -32.81 -2.25 -5.28
CA LEU A 382 -32.75 -3.59 -5.84
C LEU A 382 -33.02 -3.56 -7.34
N ASP A 383 -32.54 -4.59 -8.03
CA ASP A 383 -32.85 -4.79 -9.44
C ASP A 383 -34.37 -4.91 -9.67
N PRO A 384 -34.90 -4.38 -10.80
CA PRO A 384 -36.35 -4.36 -11.04
C PRO A 384 -37.00 -5.73 -11.11
N ASP A 385 -36.23 -6.77 -11.39
CA ASP A 385 -36.60 -8.18 -11.48
C ASP A 385 -36.25 -8.98 -10.21
N HIS A 386 -35.75 -8.33 -9.16
CA HIS A 386 -35.52 -8.98 -7.87
C HIS A 386 -36.83 -9.53 -7.29
N GLU A 387 -36.81 -10.81 -6.94
CA GLU A 387 -37.93 -11.51 -6.32
C GLU A 387 -37.68 -11.74 -4.83
N GLY A 388 -38.70 -11.52 -4.01
CA GLY A 388 -38.64 -11.79 -2.57
C GLY A 388 -38.28 -10.57 -1.72
N VAL A 389 -37.77 -10.84 -0.53
CA VAL A 389 -37.30 -9.81 0.40
C VAL A 389 -35.82 -9.55 0.17
N PRO A 390 -35.35 -8.30 0.34
CA PRO A 390 -33.93 -7.99 0.26
C PRO A 390 -33.12 -8.91 1.17
N GLU A 391 -32.02 -9.48 0.67
CA GLU A 391 -31.07 -10.22 1.49
C GLU A 391 -30.21 -9.25 2.33
N ASP A 392 -29.85 -9.69 3.53
CA ASP A 392 -29.01 -8.91 4.47
C ASP A 392 -27.65 -9.58 4.73
N THR A 393 -27.37 -10.72 4.08
CA THR A 393 -26.17 -11.55 4.30
C THR A 393 -25.22 -11.63 3.12
N ASP A 394 -25.62 -11.11 1.95
CA ASP A 394 -24.77 -10.98 0.78
C ASP A 394 -24.05 -9.62 0.80
N ASP A 395 -23.10 -9.43 -0.12
CA ASP A 395 -22.27 -8.22 -0.19
C ASP A 395 -23.13 -6.95 -0.35
N PHE A 396 -24.25 -7.06 -1.08
CA PHE A 396 -25.17 -5.94 -1.29
C PHE A 396 -26.02 -5.64 -0.03
N GLY A 397 -26.47 -6.66 0.69
CA GLY A 397 -27.12 -6.53 1.99
C GLY A 397 -26.20 -5.85 3.01
N GLU A 398 -24.94 -6.30 3.11
CA GLU A 398 -23.94 -5.65 3.96
C GLU A 398 -23.68 -4.20 3.56
N PHE A 399 -23.62 -3.90 2.25
CA PHE A 399 -23.54 -2.53 1.76
C PHE A 399 -24.74 -1.69 2.21
N ARG A 400 -25.98 -2.17 2.07
CA ARG A 400 -27.20 -1.47 2.51
C ARG A 400 -27.19 -1.19 4.01
N MET A 401 -26.69 -2.14 4.81
CA MET A 401 -26.52 -1.95 6.26
C MET A 401 -25.48 -0.87 6.58
N ARG A 402 -24.32 -0.88 5.90
CA ARG A 402 -23.30 0.18 6.02
C ARG A 402 -23.85 1.55 5.61
N VAL A 403 -24.68 1.62 4.57
CA VAL A 403 -25.39 2.85 4.20
C VAL A 403 -26.33 3.29 5.32
N SER A 404 -27.14 2.38 5.87
CA SER A 404 -28.08 2.72 6.95
C SER A 404 -27.36 3.38 8.13
N ASP A 405 -26.22 2.83 8.54
CA ASP A 405 -25.45 3.37 9.66
C ASP A 405 -24.82 4.72 9.32
N LEU A 406 -24.28 4.89 8.11
CA LEU A 406 -23.73 6.18 7.67
C LEU A 406 -24.79 7.27 7.64
N VAL A 407 -25.99 6.95 7.13
CA VAL A 407 -27.10 7.90 7.07
C VAL A 407 -27.49 8.35 8.47
N LYS A 408 -27.58 7.44 9.46
CA LYS A 408 -27.91 7.79 10.85
C LYS A 408 -26.92 8.80 11.44
N ASP A 409 -25.64 8.66 11.11
CA ASP A 409 -24.58 9.49 11.65
C ASP A 409 -24.49 10.87 10.99
N VAL A 410 -24.93 11.04 9.74
CA VAL A 410 -24.87 12.34 9.03
C VAL A 410 -26.21 13.05 8.88
N ILE A 411 -27.34 12.41 9.19
CA ILE A 411 -28.69 12.98 8.97
C ILE A 411 -28.94 14.30 9.72
N PHE A 412 -28.25 14.51 10.84
CA PHE A 412 -28.39 15.74 11.62
C PHE A 412 -27.96 16.99 10.84
N LEU A 413 -27.07 16.86 9.85
CA LEU A 413 -26.60 17.96 9.00
C LEU A 413 -27.67 18.45 8.02
N VAL A 414 -28.64 17.60 7.68
CA VAL A 414 -29.76 17.94 6.79
C VAL A 414 -31.00 18.31 7.58
N GLY A 415 -31.26 17.59 8.67
CA GLY A 415 -32.49 17.62 9.43
C GLY A 415 -33.39 16.44 9.06
N SER A 416 -33.66 15.57 10.02
CA SER A 416 -34.42 14.32 9.82
C SER A 416 -35.81 14.54 9.25
N MET A 417 -36.54 15.55 9.73
CA MET A 417 -37.90 15.85 9.26
C MET A 417 -37.94 16.37 7.82
N GLU A 418 -36.98 17.22 7.45
CA GLU A 418 -36.88 17.79 6.09
C GLU A 418 -36.51 16.70 5.09
N CYS A 419 -35.53 15.88 5.44
CA CYS A 419 -35.10 14.74 4.63
C CYS A 419 -36.24 13.73 4.45
N PHE A 420 -36.92 13.34 5.53
CA PHE A 420 -38.06 12.42 5.47
C PHE A 420 -39.20 12.97 4.59
N SER A 421 -39.55 14.25 4.75
CA SER A 421 -40.59 14.90 3.95
C SER A 421 -40.25 14.90 2.47
N GLN A 422 -38.99 15.23 2.13
CA GLN A 422 -38.50 15.25 0.75
C GLN A 422 -38.54 13.84 0.12
N TYR A 423 -38.12 12.81 0.86
CA TYR A 423 -38.20 11.42 0.40
C TYR A 423 -39.65 10.97 0.18
N MET A 424 -40.56 11.28 1.10
CA MET A 424 -41.98 10.94 0.97
C MET A 424 -42.63 11.62 -0.24
N THR A 425 -42.23 12.85 -0.58
CA THR A 425 -42.76 13.55 -1.77
C THR A 425 -42.20 13.04 -3.10
N CYS A 426 -40.95 12.54 -3.13
CA CYS A 426 -40.32 12.02 -4.35
C CYS A 426 -40.63 10.53 -4.62
N SER A 427 -41.14 9.81 -3.61
CA SER A 427 -41.48 8.40 -3.72
C SER A 427 -42.88 8.24 -4.31
N SER A 428 -42.98 7.91 -5.60
CA SER A 428 -44.24 7.43 -6.18
C SER A 428 -44.76 6.22 -5.38
N PRO A 429 -46.08 6.03 -5.19
CA PRO A 429 -46.66 5.03 -4.27
C PRO A 429 -46.26 3.57 -4.52
N LYS A 430 -45.57 3.24 -5.62
CA LYS A 430 -44.98 1.92 -5.87
C LYS A 430 -43.61 1.68 -5.20
N ARG A 431 -42.93 2.71 -4.69
CA ARG A 431 -41.58 2.59 -4.08
C ARG A 431 -41.58 2.31 -2.57
N LEU A 432 -42.73 2.46 -1.91
CA LEU A 432 -42.85 2.30 -0.45
C LEU A 432 -42.99 0.84 0.00
N VAL A 433 -43.03 -0.12 -0.93
CA VAL A 433 -43.21 -1.55 -0.62
C VAL A 433 -41.88 -2.32 -0.59
N ASN A 434 -40.76 -1.69 -1.00
CA ASN A 434 -39.46 -2.35 -1.18
C ASN A 434 -38.32 -1.75 -0.31
N ILE A 435 -38.63 -1.15 0.84
CA ILE A 435 -37.62 -0.69 1.81
C ILE A 435 -37.91 -1.28 3.17
#